data_AF-H2YEG7-F1
#
_entry.id   AF-H2YEG7-F1
#
_cell.length_a   1.000
_cell.length_b   1.000
_cell.length_c   1.000
_cell.angle_alpha   90.00
_cell.angle_beta   90.00
_cell.angle_gamma   90.00
#
_symmetry.space_group_name_H-M   'P 1'
#
loop_
_entity.id
_entity.type
_entity.pdbx_description
1 polymer ?
#
loop_
_entity_poly.entity_id
_entity_poly.type
_entity_poly.pdbx_seq_one_letter_code
_entity_poly.pdbx_strand_id
1 'polypeptide(L)'
;MGAYLSSPKVEKRSSDLSWDEKYACGVSGMQGWRISMEDAHNCILHLDEDTSLFAVYDGHGGGEVALYCSYYFADVLKQTDE
;
A
#
# COMPACT_ATOMS: atom_id res chain seq x y z
N MET A 1 28.35 -1.69 1.42
CA MET A 1 27.40 -0.72 0.85
C MET A 1 26.29 -0.54 1.87
N GLY A 2 25.94 0.70 2.22
CA GLY A 2 24.88 1.00 3.20
C GLY A 2 23.48 0.88 2.59
N ALA A 3 22.47 1.38 3.31
CA ALA A 3 21.05 1.29 2.92
C ALA A 3 20.64 2.15 1.69
N TYR A 4 21.59 2.79 1.01
CA TYR A 4 21.35 3.77 -0.04
C TYR A 4 22.00 3.38 -1.37
N LEU A 5 21.30 3.65 -2.46
CA LEU A 5 21.78 3.59 -3.84
C LEU A 5 22.65 4.81 -4.18
N SER A 6 23.44 4.71 -5.25
CA SER A 6 24.23 5.82 -5.79
C SER A 6 23.39 6.93 -6.44
N SER A 7 22.17 6.59 -6.84
CA SER A 7 21.17 7.51 -7.40
C SER A 7 19.77 6.97 -7.09
N PRO A 8 18.75 7.84 -7.02
CA PRO A 8 17.40 7.41 -6.69
C PRO A 8 16.74 6.70 -7.87
N LYS A 9 15.96 5.65 -7.58
CA LYS A 9 14.98 5.13 -8.53
C LYS A 9 13.74 6.02 -8.49
N VAL A 10 13.53 6.77 -9.58
CA VAL A 10 12.46 7.78 -9.71
C VAL A 10 11.23 7.29 -10.46
N GLU A 11 11.21 6.02 -10.86
CA GLU A 11 10.06 5.38 -11.47
C GLU A 11 8.89 5.39 -10.48
N LYS A 12 7.75 5.91 -10.95
CA LYS A 12 6.51 5.97 -10.17
C LYS A 12 5.65 4.78 -10.55
N ARG A 13 5.26 4.00 -9.54
CA ARG A 13 4.20 2.99 -9.69
C ARG A 13 2.90 3.67 -9.32
N SER A 14 2.25 4.26 -10.32
CA SER A 14 0.96 4.91 -10.17
C SER A 14 -0.14 4.01 -10.68
N SER A 15 -1.29 4.08 -10.02
CA SER A 15 -2.52 3.47 -10.51
C SER A 15 -3.70 4.38 -10.16
N ASP A 16 -4.50 4.68 -11.17
CA ASP A 16 -5.84 5.25 -11.02
C ASP A 16 -6.74 4.10 -10.54
N LEU A 17 -6.79 3.90 -9.23
CA LEU A 17 -7.18 2.61 -8.69
C LEU A 17 -8.68 2.39 -8.76
N SER A 18 -9.51 3.39 -8.46
CA SER A 18 -10.97 3.20 -8.40
C SER A 18 -11.75 4.52 -8.28
N TRP A 19 -12.97 4.54 -8.81
CA TRP A 19 -13.98 5.57 -8.54
C TRP A 19 -15.32 4.90 -8.24
N ASP A 20 -16.08 5.44 -7.28
CA ASP A 20 -17.49 5.13 -7.04
C ASP A 20 -18.31 6.42 -6.89
N GLU A 21 -19.56 6.32 -6.43
CA GLU A 21 -20.42 7.50 -6.22
C GLU A 21 -19.91 8.43 -5.10
N LYS A 22 -19.14 7.91 -4.14
CA LYS A 22 -18.68 8.61 -2.94
C LYS A 22 -17.23 9.11 -3.06
N TYR A 23 -16.34 8.36 -3.72
CA TYR A 23 -14.90 8.57 -3.73
C TYR A 23 -14.28 8.39 -5.11
N ALA A 24 -13.23 9.16 -5.37
CA ALA A 24 -12.28 8.92 -6.44
C ALA A 24 -10.88 8.84 -5.83
N CYS A 25 -10.14 7.77 -6.14
CA CYS A 25 -8.84 7.52 -5.52
C CYS A 25 -7.76 7.15 -6.54
N GLY A 26 -6.52 7.56 -6.22
CA GLY A 26 -5.33 7.21 -6.96
C GLY A 26 -4.17 7.05 -5.99
N VAL A 27 -3.17 6.27 -6.40
CA VAL A 27 -1.97 6.02 -5.61
C VAL A 27 -0.74 6.21 -6.48
N SER A 28 0.38 6.57 -5.85
CA SER A 28 1.70 6.52 -6.47
C SER A 28 2.74 6.15 -5.42
N GLY A 29 3.57 5.15 -5.74
CA GLY A 29 4.72 4.76 -4.93
C GLY A 29 6.05 4.94 -5.69
N MET A 30 7.12 5.25 -4.97
CA MET A 30 8.47 5.44 -5.53
C MET A 30 9.54 4.98 -4.54
N GLN A 31 10.46 4.11 -4.97
CA GLN A 31 11.52 3.55 -4.13
C GLN A 31 12.52 4.62 -3.64
N GLY A 32 12.83 5.60 -4.50
CA GLY A 32 13.80 6.64 -4.19
C GLY A 32 15.20 6.07 -3.95
N TRP A 33 15.85 6.49 -2.87
CA TRP A 33 17.26 6.18 -2.60
C TRP A 33 17.49 4.84 -1.90
N ARG A 34 16.45 4.21 -1.36
CA ARG A 34 16.58 2.93 -0.65
C ARG A 34 16.95 1.82 -1.62
N ILE A 35 17.62 0.78 -1.14
CA ILE A 35 18.00 -0.39 -1.94
C ILE A 35 16.79 -1.24 -2.36
N SER A 36 15.76 -1.28 -1.51
CA SER A 36 14.49 -1.99 -1.65
C SER A 36 13.32 -1.01 -1.55
N MET A 37 12.22 -1.32 -2.23
CA MET A 37 10.91 -0.71 -1.97
C MET A 37 10.21 -1.63 -0.98
N GLU A 38 10.01 -1.16 0.25
CA GLU A 38 9.42 -1.96 1.33
C GLU A 38 7.96 -1.58 1.62
N ASP A 39 7.47 -0.50 1.01
CA ASP A 39 6.08 -0.06 1.21
C ASP A 39 5.10 -0.87 0.36
N ALA A 40 3.89 -1.02 0.87
CA ALA A 40 2.72 -1.54 0.18
C ALA A 40 1.49 -0.66 0.50
N HIS A 41 0.36 -0.89 -0.18
CA HIS A 41 -0.87 -0.11 0.06
C HIS A 41 -2.13 -0.88 -0.32
N ASN A 42 -3.28 -0.39 0.12
CA ASN A 42 -4.61 -0.78 -0.38
C ASN A 42 -5.43 0.47 -0.74
N CYS A 43 -6.23 0.37 -1.80
CA CYS A 43 -7.39 1.23 -2.03
C CYS A 43 -8.57 0.31 -2.36
N ILE A 44 -9.43 0.07 -1.37
CA ILE A 44 -10.57 -0.83 -1.46
C ILE A 44 -11.82 0.02 -1.24
N LEU A 45 -12.53 0.38 -2.31
CA LEU A 45 -13.74 1.21 -2.19
C LEU A 45 -14.90 0.49 -1.53
N HIS A 46 -14.96 -0.83 -1.67
CA HIS A 46 -16.02 -1.68 -1.12
C HIS A 46 -15.42 -2.69 -0.15
N LEU A 47 -15.06 -2.24 1.05
CA LEU A 47 -14.65 -3.15 2.12
C LEU A 47 -15.88 -3.93 2.60
N ASP A 48 -16.98 -3.23 2.87
CA ASP A 48 -18.30 -3.78 3.16
C ASP A 48 -19.39 -2.92 2.48
N GLU A 49 -20.63 -2.96 2.98
CA GLU A 49 -21.77 -2.23 2.41
C GLU A 49 -21.59 -0.71 2.45
N ASP A 50 -20.93 -0.17 3.48
CA ASP A 50 -20.84 1.28 3.71
C ASP A 50 -19.43 1.80 3.99
N THR A 51 -18.43 0.93 4.02
CA THR A 51 -17.06 1.26 4.38
C THR A 51 -16.09 1.07 3.22
N SER A 52 -15.18 2.03 3.06
CA SER A 52 -14.01 1.94 2.19
C SER A 52 -12.73 1.86 3.03
N LEU A 53 -11.73 1.12 2.58
CA LEU A 53 -10.43 0.99 3.23
C LEU A 53 -9.31 1.56 2.35
N PHE A 54 -8.56 2.50 2.92
CA PHE A 54 -7.33 3.03 2.35
C PHE A 54 -6.20 2.86 3.37
N ALA A 55 -5.10 2.24 2.95
CA ALA A 55 -3.98 1.94 3.84
C ALA A 55 -2.65 2.07 3.12
N VAL A 56 -1.62 2.51 3.85
CA VAL A 56 -0.21 2.50 3.43
C VAL A 56 0.56 1.79 4.52
N TYR A 57 1.39 0.83 4.12
CA TYR A 57 2.21 0.01 5.01
C TYR A 57 3.68 0.32 4.73
N ASP A 58 4.42 0.80 5.72
CA ASP A 58 5.86 1.10 5.62
C ASP A 58 6.64 -0.09 6.20
N GLY A 59 7.29 -0.87 5.34
CA GLY A 59 8.13 -1.98 5.76
C GLY A 59 9.48 -1.51 6.33
N HIS A 60 9.96 -2.17 7.38
CA HIS A 60 11.25 -1.86 7.98
C HIS A 60 12.09 -3.11 8.21
N GLY A 61 13.14 -3.28 7.39
CA GLY A 61 13.99 -4.46 7.42
C GLY A 61 13.50 -5.59 6.52
N GLY A 62 12.63 -5.25 5.55
CA GLY A 62 11.95 -6.17 4.66
C GLY A 62 10.56 -5.68 4.28
N GLY A 63 10.14 -5.93 3.03
CA GLY A 63 8.81 -5.58 2.52
C GLY A 63 7.76 -6.68 2.73
N GLU A 64 8.15 -7.85 3.24
CA GLU A 64 7.33 -9.05 3.29
C GLU A 64 6.10 -8.87 4.18
N VAL A 65 6.25 -8.21 5.35
CA VAL A 65 5.13 -7.96 6.26
C VAL A 65 4.20 -6.88 5.71
N ALA A 66 4.75 -5.81 5.11
CA ALA A 66 3.95 -4.78 4.45
C ALA A 66 3.11 -5.37 3.30
N LEU A 67 3.72 -6.25 2.49
CA LEU A 67 3.02 -7.00 1.44
C LEU A 67 1.96 -7.94 2.02
N TYR A 68 2.28 -8.70 3.08
CA TYR A 68 1.32 -9.56 3.76
C TYR A 68 0.11 -8.77 4.25
N CYS A 69 0.33 -7.61 4.91
CA CYS A 69 -0.74 -6.72 5.32
C CYS A 69 -1.58 -6.27 4.11
N SER A 70 -0.96 -5.89 2.99
CA SER A 70 -1.69 -5.48 1.79
C SER A 70 -2.58 -6.58 1.18
N TYR A 71 -2.27 -7.85 1.45
CA TYR A 71 -3.06 -8.99 0.96
C TYR A 71 -4.14 -9.45 1.93
N TYR A 72 -3.89 -9.40 3.24
CA TYR A 72 -4.73 -10.09 4.21
C TYR A 72 -5.36 -9.19 5.28
N PHE A 73 -4.87 -7.96 5.46
CA PHE A 73 -5.36 -7.09 6.54
C PHE A 73 -6.87 -6.82 6.43
N ALA A 74 -7.36 -6.55 5.21
CA ALA A 74 -8.78 -6.31 4.97
C ALA A 74 -9.65 -7.51 5.38
N ASP A 75 -9.20 -8.73 5.12
CA ASP A 75 -9.95 -9.95 5.46
C ASP A 75 -9.90 -10.23 6.95
N VAL A 76 -8.76 -10.01 7.60
CA VAL A 76 -8.60 -10.15 9.05
C VAL A 76 -9.44 -9.12 9.79
N LEU A 77 -9.49 -7.88 9.31
CA LEU A 77 -10.29 -6.79 9.89
C LEU A 77 -11.80 -7.12 9.88
N LYS A 78 -12.29 -7.84 8.88
CA LYS A 78 -13.70 -8.29 8.84
C LYS A 78 -14.01 -9.44 9.79
N GLN A 79 -12.98 -10.13 10.28
CA GLN A 79 -13.13 -11.30 11.16
C GLN A 79 -13.00 -10.96 12.64
N THR A 80 -12.64 -9.72 12.99
CA THR A 80 -12.66 -9.28 14.37
C THR A 80 -14.10 -9.03 14.80
N ASP A 81 -14.59 -9.86 15.71
CA ASP A 81 -15.79 -9.54 16.50
C ASP A 81 -15.50 -8.29 17.37
N GLU A 82 -16.50 -7.43 17.58
CA GLU A 82 -16.41 -6.33 18.58
C GLU A 82 -16.13 -6.84 20.00
#